data_AF-A0A8H5B218-F1
#
_entry.id   AF-A0A8H5B218-F1
#
_cell.length_a   1.000
_cell.length_b   1.000
_cell.length_c   1.000
_cell.angle_alpha   90.00
_cell.angle_beta   90.00
_cell.angle_gamma   90.00
#
_symmetry.space_group_name_H-M   'P 1'
#
loop_
_entity.id
_entity.type
_entity.pdbx_description
1 polymer ?
#
loop_
_entity_poly.entity_id
_entity_poly.type
_entity_poly.pdbx_seq_one_letter_code
_entity_poly.pdbx_strand_id
1 'polypeptide(L)'
;MCIHPHKAVSIRRSLCRQLNMSNFPAAPPLFVPCYQRSATIVIPLQPVHSLIATLQGDENPQTDSPLFSAVPSELRNAIFRFMLTSYDDKAAPYPEGNHYNRPGYRFRQRIDTALLSTCRRIYREAHILPVSLNEHVFWAGRGPPGVKCSADPVGQFSRLTVEQREAIDSVHLFTQMYWLEGTFPPLCNSDRFRMKNLKVTIRHGDWWNWESNQPLVMKNNWTGNLKAITNLESFEMELETLERDKSQLEAIVKLMQSWRIKLGNGRVLTTEGKKVVPSRYSGPTNYEGLRYDVQKSRWLWDSRRRRQDTTAPTAPAPPLYYVGYTLLWTAKHVPFEH
;
A
#
# COMPACT_ATOMS: atom_id res chain seq x y z
N MET A 1 -6.85 23.36 35.91
CA MET A 1 -5.78 22.36 36.07
C MET A 1 -6.33 21.06 35.50
N CYS A 2 -5.66 20.49 34.50
CA CYS A 2 -6.23 19.62 33.44
C CYS A 2 -7.28 20.32 32.57
N ILE A 3 -6.86 20.91 31.44
CA ILE A 3 -7.72 21.69 30.54
C ILE A 3 -8.19 20.80 29.37
N HIS A 4 -9.52 20.62 29.30
CA HIS A 4 -10.26 19.96 28.22
C HIS A 4 -10.25 20.78 26.91
N PRO A 5 -10.18 20.17 25.72
CA PRO A 5 -10.41 20.89 24.47
C PRO A 5 -11.90 20.88 24.12
N HIS A 6 -12.71 21.58 24.92
CA HIS A 6 -13.96 22.19 24.45
C HIS A 6 -13.65 23.65 24.13
N LYS A 7 -13.43 23.96 22.84
CA LYS A 7 -13.50 25.28 22.16
C LYS A 7 -12.51 25.32 20.99
N ALA A 8 -12.93 24.79 19.83
CA ALA A 8 -12.35 25.14 18.53
C ALA A 8 -13.44 25.19 17.45
N VAL A 9 -14.65 25.60 17.84
CA VAL A 9 -15.75 25.95 16.92
C VAL A 9 -16.36 27.24 17.43
N SER A 10 -15.65 28.33 17.21
CA SER A 10 -16.21 29.67 17.02
C SER A 10 -15.07 30.50 16.44
N ILE A 11 -15.35 31.30 15.41
CA ILE A 11 -14.41 31.94 14.46
C ILE A 11 -14.11 31.07 13.22
N ARG A 12 -15.15 30.81 12.42
CA ARG A 12 -15.09 30.67 10.94
C ARG A 12 -16.44 31.06 10.31
N ARG A 13 -17.01 32.17 10.78
CA ARG A 13 -18.14 32.87 10.16
C ARG A 13 -17.93 34.36 10.33
N SER A 14 -16.99 34.91 9.57
CA SER A 14 -16.96 36.30 9.09
C SER A 14 -15.59 36.54 8.48
N LEU A 15 -15.47 36.25 7.18
CA LEU A 15 -14.64 36.96 6.19
C LEU A 15 -14.68 36.14 4.89
N CYS A 16 -15.76 36.33 4.15
CA CYS A 16 -15.81 36.05 2.70
C CYS A 16 -16.66 37.15 2.07
N ARG A 17 -16.13 38.37 2.06
CA ARG A 17 -16.46 39.39 1.08
C ARG A 17 -15.19 40.15 0.75
N GLN A 18 -14.98 40.30 -0.55
CA GLN A 18 -14.07 41.23 -1.22
C GLN A 18 -12.57 40.85 -1.35
N LEU A 19 -12.23 40.55 -2.62
CA LEU A 19 -11.04 40.92 -3.39
C LEU A 19 -10.13 39.79 -3.91
N ASN A 20 -10.13 39.74 -5.26
CA ASN A 20 -9.09 39.48 -6.25
C ASN A 20 -7.89 38.54 -5.98
N MET A 21 -7.63 37.82 -7.08
CA MET A 21 -6.49 37.01 -7.51
C MET A 21 -5.12 37.29 -6.89
N SER A 22 -4.32 36.22 -6.88
CA SER A 22 -2.91 36.04 -6.54
C SER A 22 -2.62 35.67 -5.07
N ASN A 23 -2.20 34.40 -4.92
CA ASN A 23 -1.40 33.77 -3.85
C ASN A 23 -2.03 32.48 -3.32
N PHE A 24 -1.43 31.35 -3.74
CA PHE A 24 -1.53 30.07 -3.06
C PHE A 24 -1.05 30.23 -1.61
N PRO A 25 -1.82 29.87 -0.57
CA PRO A 25 -1.26 29.71 0.75
C PRO A 25 -0.66 28.31 0.88
N ALA A 26 0.60 28.27 1.29
CA ALA A 26 1.29 27.08 1.74
C ALA A 26 0.46 26.32 2.78
N ALA A 27 0.40 24.99 2.62
CA ALA A 27 -0.24 24.10 3.59
C ALA A 27 0.50 24.18 4.95
N PRO A 28 -0.20 24.19 6.09
CA PRO A 28 0.43 24.16 7.40
C PRO A 28 1.08 22.79 7.65
N PRO A 29 2.23 22.71 8.33
CA PRO A 29 2.86 21.44 8.65
C PRO A 29 2.09 20.79 9.80
N LEU A 30 1.25 19.81 9.51
CA LEU A 30 0.82 18.83 10.52
C LEU A 30 1.86 17.70 10.55
N PHE A 31 3.05 18.06 11.04
CA PHE A 31 4.03 17.11 11.52
C PHE A 31 3.53 16.60 12.88
N VAL A 32 3.02 15.37 12.93
CA VAL A 32 3.18 14.56 14.14
C VAL A 32 4.32 13.59 13.84
N PRO A 33 5.57 13.93 14.18
CA PRO A 33 6.65 12.96 14.08
C PRO A 33 6.36 11.87 15.11
N CYS A 34 6.22 10.63 14.65
CA CYS A 34 6.37 9.47 15.53
C CYS A 34 7.86 9.27 15.82
N TYR A 35 8.50 10.25 16.46
CA TYR A 35 9.89 10.17 16.91
C TYR A 35 10.07 11.04 18.17
N GLN A 36 9.71 10.47 19.31
CA GLN A 36 10.45 10.71 20.54
C GLN A 36 10.89 9.34 21.06
N ARG A 37 12.05 8.88 20.58
CA ARG A 37 12.87 7.96 21.35
C ARG A 37 13.85 8.81 22.14
N SER A 38 13.85 8.65 23.46
CA SER A 38 14.98 9.04 24.30
C SER A 38 16.26 8.58 23.64
N ALA A 39 17.27 9.46 23.63
CA ALA A 39 18.60 9.16 23.16
C ALA A 39 19.27 8.18 24.13
N THR A 40 18.88 6.91 24.05
CA THR A 40 19.74 5.81 24.48
C THR A 40 20.72 5.61 23.35
N ILE A 41 22.02 5.55 23.65
CA ILE A 41 23.05 5.14 22.70
C ILE A 41 22.68 3.72 22.25
N VAL A 42 22.01 3.62 21.10
CA VAL A 42 21.82 2.36 20.40
C VAL A 42 23.12 2.11 19.68
N ILE A 43 23.97 1.26 20.26
CA ILE A 43 25.08 0.66 19.51
C ILE A 43 24.44 0.08 18.24
N PRO A 44 24.86 0.48 17.04
CA PRO A 44 24.31 -0.10 15.82
C PRO A 44 24.64 -1.59 15.85
N LEU A 45 23.62 -2.41 16.10
CA LEU A 45 23.71 -3.85 15.91
C LEU A 45 24.21 -4.06 14.48
N GLN A 46 25.37 -4.72 14.36
CA GLN A 46 25.87 -5.20 13.08
C GLN A 46 24.70 -5.89 12.36
N PRO A 47 24.45 -5.57 11.08
CA PRO A 47 23.35 -6.19 10.36
C PRO A 47 23.56 -7.70 10.37
N VAL A 48 22.63 -8.43 10.99
CA VAL A 48 22.65 -9.90 10.93
C VAL A 48 22.49 -10.26 9.46
N HIS A 49 23.55 -10.78 8.85
CA HIS A 49 23.58 -11.08 7.42
C HIS A 49 22.58 -12.19 7.08
N SER A 50 22.59 -13.28 7.85
CA SER A 50 21.71 -14.44 7.68
C SER A 50 21.40 -15.06 9.03
N LEU A 51 20.16 -15.52 9.23
CA LEU A 51 19.77 -16.30 10.41
C LEU A 51 20.32 -17.72 10.33
N ILE A 52 20.45 -18.29 9.13
CA ILE A 52 21.05 -19.63 8.96
C ILE A 52 22.50 -19.64 9.48
N ALA A 53 23.26 -18.58 9.23
CA ALA A 53 24.64 -18.48 9.70
C ALA A 53 24.76 -18.52 11.24
N THR A 54 23.68 -18.19 11.96
CA THR A 54 23.63 -18.28 13.42
C THR A 54 23.27 -19.68 13.95
N LEU A 55 22.74 -20.55 13.08
CA LEU A 55 22.39 -21.93 13.43
C LEU A 55 23.64 -22.81 13.44
N GLN A 56 24.35 -22.80 14.58
CA GLN A 56 25.52 -23.64 14.84
C GLN A 56 25.13 -25.08 15.25
N GLY A 57 26.03 -26.03 14.98
CA GLY A 57 25.97 -27.43 15.41
C GLY A 57 25.39 -28.40 14.37
N ASP A 58 25.56 -29.70 14.66
CA ASP A 58 25.02 -30.78 13.83
C ASP A 58 23.49 -30.74 13.80
N GLU A 59 22.96 -30.88 12.60
CA GLU A 59 21.53 -30.87 12.33
C GLU A 59 21.04 -32.31 12.18
N ASN A 60 20.02 -32.68 12.97
CA ASN A 60 19.38 -33.98 12.78
C ASN A 60 18.74 -34.00 11.37
N PRO A 61 19.14 -34.94 10.49
CA PRO A 61 18.63 -35.01 9.13
C PRO A 61 17.15 -35.39 9.06
N GLN A 62 16.48 -35.75 10.16
CA GLN A 62 15.06 -36.12 10.18
C GLN A 62 14.75 -37.31 9.27
N THR A 63 15.65 -38.28 9.14
CA THR A 63 15.48 -39.46 8.28
C THR A 63 14.29 -40.33 8.68
N ASP A 64 13.82 -40.23 9.92
CA ASP A 64 12.63 -40.95 10.40
C ASP A 64 11.32 -40.29 9.95
N SER A 65 11.38 -39.05 9.43
CA SER A 65 10.22 -38.36 8.89
C SER A 65 9.99 -38.74 7.43
N PRO A 66 8.79 -39.21 7.03
CA PRO A 66 8.46 -39.47 5.63
C PRO A 66 8.67 -38.24 4.73
N LEU A 67 8.53 -37.04 5.30
CA LEU A 67 8.80 -35.79 4.59
C LEU A 67 10.25 -35.73 4.09
N PHE A 68 11.21 -36.28 4.83
CA PHE A 68 12.63 -36.21 4.46
C PHE A 68 13.21 -37.53 3.94
N SER A 69 12.58 -38.67 4.21
CA SER A 69 13.02 -39.98 3.69
C SER A 69 12.35 -40.39 2.39
N ALA A 70 11.10 -39.98 2.14
CA ALA A 70 10.35 -40.40 0.96
C ALA A 70 10.08 -39.27 -0.04
N VAL A 71 9.96 -38.02 0.42
CA VAL A 71 9.60 -36.88 -0.45
C VAL A 71 10.87 -36.19 -0.99
N PRO A 72 11.06 -36.12 -2.32
CA PRO A 72 12.16 -35.39 -2.95
C PRO A 72 12.15 -33.89 -2.60
N SER A 73 13.32 -33.25 -2.70
CA SER A 73 13.51 -31.83 -2.38
C SER A 73 12.58 -30.90 -3.16
N GLU A 74 12.29 -31.20 -4.42
CA GLU A 74 11.43 -30.43 -5.30
C GLU A 74 9.99 -30.41 -4.79
N LEU A 75 9.49 -31.58 -4.38
CA LEU A 75 8.14 -31.71 -3.81
C LEU A 75 8.07 -31.09 -2.41
N ARG A 76 9.11 -31.23 -1.59
CA ARG A 76 9.19 -30.51 -0.30
C ARG A 76 9.14 -28.99 -0.52
N ASN A 77 9.91 -28.48 -1.47
CA ASN A 77 9.89 -27.05 -1.80
C ASN A 77 8.51 -26.60 -2.25
N ALA A 78 7.82 -27.37 -3.09
CA ALA A 78 6.44 -27.08 -3.49
C ALA A 78 5.48 -27.04 -2.29
N ILE A 79 5.59 -28.01 -1.36
CA ILE A 79 4.82 -28.04 -0.11
C ILE A 79 5.11 -26.79 0.73
N PHE A 80 6.38 -26.46 0.94
CA PHE A 80 6.78 -25.30 1.75
C PHE A 80 6.29 -23.99 1.14
N ARG A 81 6.39 -23.84 -0.19
CA ARG A 81 5.86 -22.68 -0.90
C ARG A 81 4.35 -22.56 -0.72
N PHE A 82 3.61 -23.65 -0.87
CA PHE A 82 2.17 -23.64 -0.67
C PHE A 82 1.79 -23.23 0.76
N MET A 83 2.44 -23.82 1.76
CA MET A 83 2.17 -23.56 3.18
C MET A 83 2.56 -22.14 3.63
N LEU A 84 3.61 -21.56 3.04
CA LEU A 84 4.18 -20.26 3.43
C LEU A 84 3.73 -19.11 2.52
N THR A 85 2.84 -19.37 1.57
CA THR A 85 2.16 -18.33 0.79
C THR A 85 1.02 -17.73 1.62
N SER A 86 0.87 -16.41 1.57
CA SER A 86 -0.17 -15.68 2.28
C SER A 86 -1.54 -15.99 1.70
N TYR A 87 -2.56 -16.00 2.56
CA TYR A 87 -3.94 -16.22 2.16
C TYR A 87 -4.91 -15.34 2.95
N ASP A 88 -6.14 -15.23 2.44
CA ASP A 88 -7.25 -14.55 3.10
C ASP A 88 -7.67 -15.28 4.38
N ASP A 89 -7.48 -14.63 5.53
CA ASP A 89 -8.03 -15.11 6.80
C ASP A 89 -9.55 -14.86 6.84
N LYS A 90 -10.31 -15.88 6.42
CA LYS A 90 -11.78 -15.84 6.39
C LYS A 90 -12.42 -15.64 7.78
N ALA A 91 -11.69 -15.88 8.86
CA ALA A 91 -12.16 -15.59 10.22
C ALA A 91 -12.01 -14.11 10.60
N ALA A 92 -11.27 -13.33 9.81
CA ALA A 92 -11.03 -11.91 10.03
C ALA A 92 -11.39 -11.05 8.81
N PRO A 93 -12.67 -11.01 8.39
CA PRO A 93 -13.12 -10.13 7.33
C PRO A 93 -12.96 -8.66 7.71
N TYR A 94 -12.66 -7.83 6.71
CA TYR A 94 -12.74 -6.39 6.87
C TYR A 94 -14.20 -5.95 6.94
N PRO A 95 -14.57 -5.05 7.86
CA PRO A 95 -15.94 -4.58 7.93
C PRO A 95 -16.31 -3.84 6.64
N GLU A 96 -17.54 -4.05 6.17
CA GLU A 96 -18.07 -3.33 5.01
C GLU A 96 -18.10 -1.82 5.28
N GLY A 97 -18.07 -1.02 4.20
CA GLY A 97 -18.06 0.45 4.32
C GLY A 97 -16.76 1.02 4.88
N ASN A 98 -15.66 0.27 4.88
CA ASN A 98 -14.33 0.82 5.18
C ASN A 98 -13.53 1.05 3.90
N HIS A 99 -12.63 2.03 3.93
CA HIS A 99 -11.78 2.38 2.79
C HIS A 99 -10.87 1.24 2.31
N TYR A 100 -10.52 0.31 3.19
CA TYR A 100 -9.64 -0.81 2.90
C TYR A 100 -10.39 -2.09 2.49
N ASN A 101 -11.73 -2.10 2.55
CA ASN A 101 -12.53 -3.23 2.06
C ASN A 101 -12.84 -3.01 0.57
N ARG A 102 -12.24 -3.82 -0.30
CA ARG A 102 -12.40 -3.74 -1.76
C ARG A 102 -12.20 -5.10 -2.43
N PRO A 103 -12.55 -5.27 -3.71
CA PRO A 103 -12.21 -6.50 -4.44
C PRO A 103 -10.71 -6.84 -4.31
N GLY A 104 -10.41 -8.10 -3.97
CA GLY A 104 -9.04 -8.56 -3.71
C GLY A 104 -8.50 -8.25 -2.31
N TYR A 105 -9.13 -7.36 -1.54
CA TYR A 105 -8.75 -7.03 -0.16
C TYR A 105 -10.00 -6.96 0.72
N ARG A 106 -10.57 -8.14 1.02
CA ARG A 106 -11.76 -8.28 1.87
C ARG A 106 -11.45 -8.89 3.24
N PHE A 107 -10.26 -9.46 3.41
CA PHE A 107 -9.85 -10.17 4.61
C PHE A 107 -8.43 -9.74 5.00
N ARG A 108 -8.09 -9.96 6.27
CA ARG A 108 -6.70 -9.86 6.70
C ARG A 108 -5.87 -10.94 5.99
N GLN A 109 -4.69 -10.56 5.50
CA GLN A 109 -3.73 -11.53 4.99
C GLN A 109 -3.04 -12.25 6.16
N ARG A 110 -2.88 -13.56 6.04
CA ARG A 110 -2.20 -14.40 7.02
C ARG A 110 -1.16 -15.28 6.33
N ILE A 111 -0.04 -15.48 7.02
CA ILE A 111 1.01 -16.46 6.66
C ILE A 111 1.19 -17.38 7.86
N ASP A 112 1.08 -18.69 7.65
CA ASP A 112 1.26 -19.67 8.73
C ASP A 112 2.73 -20.07 8.88
N THR A 113 3.45 -19.36 9.74
CA THR A 113 4.89 -19.60 9.97
C THR A 113 5.17 -20.74 10.96
N ALA A 114 4.15 -21.43 11.47
CA ALA A 114 4.32 -22.52 12.45
C ALA A 114 5.21 -23.65 11.92
N LEU A 115 5.16 -23.90 10.61
CA LEU A 115 6.02 -24.86 9.90
C LEU A 115 7.52 -24.57 10.13
N LEU A 116 7.92 -23.30 10.15
CA LEU A 116 9.32 -22.90 10.34
C LEU A 116 9.82 -23.22 11.75
N SER A 117 8.93 -23.39 12.71
CA SER A 117 9.25 -23.73 14.10
C SER A 117 9.29 -25.25 14.34
N THR A 118 9.01 -26.08 13.34
CA THR A 118 8.93 -27.54 13.52
C THR A 118 10.31 -28.18 13.73
N CYS A 119 11.28 -27.90 12.86
CA CYS A 119 12.66 -28.37 13.03
C CYS A 119 13.64 -27.49 12.25
N ARG A 120 14.94 -27.60 12.59
CA ARG A 120 16.02 -26.84 11.94
C ARG A 120 16.08 -27.11 10.42
N ARG A 121 15.81 -28.35 9.99
CA ARG A 121 15.92 -28.75 8.57
C ARG A 121 14.87 -28.04 7.71
N ILE A 122 13.63 -27.95 8.21
CA ILE A 122 12.58 -27.17 7.57
C ILE A 122 12.94 -25.69 7.56
N TYR A 123 13.43 -25.16 8.69
CA TYR A 123 13.84 -23.75 8.76
C TYR A 123 14.92 -23.44 7.71
N ARG A 124 15.97 -24.25 7.57
CA ARG A 124 17.03 -24.04 6.57
C ARG A 124 16.54 -24.11 5.13
N GLU A 125 15.60 -25.01 4.82
CA GLU A 125 15.06 -25.14 3.46
C GLU A 125 14.03 -24.03 3.12
N ALA A 126 13.43 -23.36 4.12
CA ALA A 126 12.21 -22.56 3.92
C ALA A 126 12.14 -21.17 4.59
N HIS A 127 13.08 -20.78 5.46
CA HIS A 127 13.00 -19.54 6.26
C HIS A 127 12.82 -18.26 5.44
N ILE A 128 13.33 -18.25 4.21
CA ILE A 128 13.26 -17.09 3.32
C ILE A 128 11.90 -16.95 2.61
N LEU A 129 11.17 -18.06 2.47
CA LEU A 129 9.94 -18.14 1.67
C LEU A 129 8.84 -17.17 2.12
N PRO A 130 8.57 -16.96 3.43
CA PRO A 130 7.55 -15.99 3.85
C PRO A 130 7.82 -14.57 3.35
N VAL A 131 9.09 -14.22 3.16
CA VAL A 131 9.48 -12.89 2.68
C VAL A 131 9.49 -12.84 1.16
N SER A 132 9.99 -13.88 0.49
CA SER A 132 10.16 -13.88 -0.96
C SER A 132 8.89 -14.17 -1.77
N LEU A 133 7.96 -14.95 -1.21
CA LEU A 133 6.75 -15.37 -1.92
C LEU A 133 5.62 -14.35 -1.85
N ASN A 134 5.62 -13.53 -0.80
CA ASN A 134 4.45 -12.78 -0.41
C ASN A 134 4.61 -11.30 -0.73
N GLU A 135 3.50 -10.68 -1.12
CA GLU A 135 3.43 -9.24 -1.33
C GLU A 135 3.53 -8.49 0.01
N HIS A 136 4.42 -7.51 0.10
CA HIS A 136 4.55 -6.65 1.27
C HIS A 136 3.64 -5.44 1.11
N VAL A 137 2.47 -5.50 1.76
CA VAL A 137 1.41 -4.49 1.65
C VAL A 137 1.54 -3.40 2.70
N PHE A 138 1.53 -2.15 2.25
CA PHE A 138 1.56 -0.96 3.10
C PHE A 138 0.36 -0.06 2.81
N TRP A 139 -0.23 0.45 3.88
CA TRP A 139 -1.35 1.38 3.86
C TRP A 139 -0.88 2.77 4.30
N ALA A 140 -0.48 3.57 3.32
CA ALA A 140 -0.12 4.97 3.45
C ALA A 140 -1.35 5.88 3.55
N GLY A 141 -2.21 5.57 4.51
CA GLY A 141 -3.48 6.25 4.79
C GLY A 141 -4.70 5.33 4.66
N ARG A 142 -5.68 5.53 5.54
CA ARG A 142 -6.99 4.83 5.51
C ARG A 142 -6.86 3.30 5.41
N GLY A 143 -5.89 2.72 6.12
CA GLY A 143 -5.67 1.28 6.23
C GLY A 143 -6.47 0.62 7.36
N PRO A 144 -6.46 -0.72 7.46
CA PRO A 144 -7.17 -1.43 8.51
C PRO A 144 -6.57 -1.17 9.90
N PRO A 145 -7.39 -1.19 10.97
CA PRO A 145 -6.92 -0.95 12.33
C PRO A 145 -5.97 -2.06 12.80
N GLY A 146 -4.95 -1.66 13.56
CA GLY A 146 -3.97 -2.58 14.15
C GLY A 146 -2.76 -2.88 13.25
N VAL A 147 -2.69 -2.34 12.03
CA VAL A 147 -1.47 -2.40 11.22
C VAL A 147 -0.45 -1.42 11.79
N LYS A 148 0.56 -1.95 12.49
CA LYS A 148 1.68 -1.16 12.99
C LYS A 148 2.54 -0.68 11.82
N CYS A 149 3.04 0.56 11.88
CA CYS A 149 3.93 1.12 10.86
C CYS A 149 3.36 1.02 9.42
N SER A 150 2.03 1.15 9.27
CA SER A 150 1.34 0.87 8.00
C SER A 150 1.85 1.70 6.82
N ALA A 151 2.47 2.85 7.08
CA ALA A 151 3.01 3.77 6.08
C ALA A 151 4.54 3.90 6.14
N ASP A 152 5.25 2.96 6.79
CA ASP A 152 6.71 2.99 6.99
C ASP A 152 7.39 1.69 6.52
N PRO A 153 7.54 1.50 5.19
CA PRO A 153 8.23 0.34 4.64
C PRO A 153 9.68 0.21 5.11
N VAL A 154 10.41 1.32 5.18
CA VAL A 154 11.83 1.31 5.58
C VAL A 154 11.99 0.89 7.03
N GLY A 155 11.17 1.40 7.95
CA GLY A 155 11.18 0.97 9.34
C GLY A 155 10.88 -0.52 9.50
N GLN A 156 9.92 -1.06 8.73
CA GLN A 156 9.62 -2.50 8.74
C GLN A 156 10.77 -3.32 8.18
N PHE A 157 11.32 -2.95 7.01
CA PHE A 157 12.42 -3.67 6.37
C PHE A 157 13.75 -3.56 7.12
N SER A 158 13.92 -2.53 7.96
CA SER A 158 15.08 -2.39 8.85
C SER A 158 15.13 -3.48 9.93
N ARG A 159 14.01 -4.17 10.19
CA ARG A 159 13.93 -5.28 11.16
C ARG A 159 14.28 -6.64 10.55
N LEU A 160 14.43 -6.70 9.22
CA LEU A 160 14.81 -7.90 8.51
C LEU A 160 16.33 -8.01 8.42
N THR A 161 16.84 -9.25 8.36
CA THR A 161 18.23 -9.52 8.01
C THR A 161 18.54 -9.03 6.59
N VAL A 162 19.83 -8.96 6.24
CA VAL A 162 20.25 -8.59 4.89
C VAL A 162 19.68 -9.57 3.86
N GLU A 163 19.85 -10.88 4.10
CA GLU A 163 19.31 -11.95 3.26
C GLU A 163 17.79 -11.83 3.06
N GLN A 164 17.03 -11.62 4.15
CA GLN A 164 15.58 -11.45 4.07
C GLN A 164 15.19 -10.20 3.27
N ARG A 165 15.93 -9.11 3.44
CA ARG A 165 15.64 -7.86 2.74
C ARG A 165 15.91 -7.98 1.25
N GLU A 166 16.99 -8.65 0.86
CA GLU A 166 17.32 -8.92 -0.55
C GLU A 166 16.31 -9.85 -1.22
N ALA A 167 15.65 -10.70 -0.42
CA ALA A 167 14.60 -11.59 -0.90
C ALA A 167 13.24 -10.90 -1.12
N ILE A 168 13.06 -9.63 -0.73
CA ILE A 168 11.81 -8.89 -1.00
C ILE A 168 11.65 -8.72 -2.51
N ASP A 169 10.62 -9.37 -3.05
CA ASP A 169 10.34 -9.34 -4.48
C ASP A 169 9.28 -8.29 -4.85
N SER A 170 8.18 -8.25 -4.09
CA SER A 170 6.97 -7.49 -4.44
C SER A 170 6.51 -6.61 -3.27
N VAL A 171 6.31 -5.32 -3.56
CA VAL A 171 5.80 -4.31 -2.60
C VAL A 171 4.54 -3.68 -3.17
N HIS A 172 3.52 -3.51 -2.34
CA HIS A 172 2.27 -2.87 -2.72
C HIS A 172 1.91 -1.75 -1.76
N LEU A 173 1.74 -0.56 -2.30
CA LEU A 173 1.39 0.65 -1.57
C LEU A 173 -0.06 1.05 -1.90
N PHE A 174 -0.95 0.97 -0.91
CA PHE A 174 -2.17 1.77 -0.92
C PHE A 174 -1.83 3.15 -0.40
N THR A 175 -2.09 4.20 -1.17
CA THR A 175 -1.56 5.52 -0.82
C THR A 175 -2.50 6.65 -1.16
N GLN A 176 -2.57 7.63 -0.26
CA GLN A 176 -3.19 8.91 -0.53
C GLN A 176 -2.27 9.77 -1.41
N MET A 177 -2.86 10.63 -2.24
CA MET A 177 -2.09 11.49 -3.15
C MET A 177 -1.03 12.35 -2.45
N TYR A 178 -1.29 12.84 -1.23
CA TYR A 178 -0.29 13.61 -0.47
C TYR A 178 0.96 12.79 -0.13
N TRP A 179 0.78 11.50 0.19
CA TRP A 179 1.89 10.64 0.56
C TRP A 179 2.65 10.22 -0.69
N LEU A 180 1.95 9.91 -1.79
CA LEU A 180 2.59 9.59 -3.08
C LEU A 180 3.41 10.76 -3.62
N GLU A 181 2.88 11.98 -3.55
CA GLU A 181 3.59 13.15 -4.08
C GLU A 181 4.67 13.71 -3.12
N GLY A 182 4.54 13.46 -1.80
CA GLY A 182 5.41 14.04 -0.78
C GLY A 182 6.36 13.06 -0.08
N THR A 183 5.87 11.91 0.36
CA THR A 183 6.61 10.95 1.20
C THR A 183 7.27 9.83 0.39
N PHE A 184 6.66 9.42 -0.72
CA PHE A 184 7.22 8.39 -1.61
C PHE A 184 8.56 8.78 -2.26
N PRO A 185 8.79 10.03 -2.71
CA PRO A 185 10.08 10.44 -3.28
C PRO A 185 11.30 10.16 -2.39
N PRO A 186 11.37 10.61 -1.12
CA PRO A 186 12.51 10.31 -0.26
C PRO A 186 12.61 8.81 0.06
N LEU A 187 11.47 8.10 0.15
CA LEU A 187 11.45 6.65 0.40
C LEU A 187 12.20 5.86 -0.68
N CYS A 188 12.05 6.23 -1.96
CA CYS A 188 12.72 5.57 -3.09
C CYS A 188 14.25 5.60 -3.00
N ASN A 189 14.82 6.57 -2.28
CA ASN A 189 16.27 6.73 -2.14
C ASN A 189 16.87 5.85 -1.04
N SER A 190 16.05 5.15 -0.24
CA SER A 190 16.56 4.24 0.77
C SER A 190 17.15 2.97 0.14
N ASP A 191 18.34 2.60 0.61
CA ASP A 191 18.98 1.31 0.34
C ASP A 191 18.14 0.11 0.82
N ARG A 192 17.19 0.34 1.73
CA ARG A 192 16.30 -0.69 2.28
C ARG A 192 15.00 -0.84 1.50
N PHE A 193 14.68 0.11 0.62
CA PHE A 193 13.48 0.07 -0.20
C PHE A 193 13.84 -0.44 -1.60
N ARG A 194 14.08 -1.75 -1.68
CA ARG A 194 14.47 -2.48 -2.88
C ARG A 194 13.45 -3.58 -3.14
N MET A 195 13.01 -3.69 -4.39
CA MET A 195 12.11 -4.73 -4.87
C MET A 195 12.23 -4.84 -6.39
N LYS A 196 11.69 -5.91 -6.96
CA LYS A 196 11.55 -6.07 -8.42
C LYS A 196 10.21 -5.56 -8.91
N ASN A 197 9.17 -5.74 -8.11
CA ASN A 197 7.80 -5.42 -8.47
C ASN A 197 7.22 -4.41 -7.48
N LEU A 198 6.85 -3.23 -7.98
CA LEU A 198 6.18 -2.20 -7.17
C LEU A 198 4.76 -2.00 -7.69
N LYS A 199 3.78 -2.18 -6.81
CA LYS A 199 2.38 -1.85 -7.07
C LYS A 199 1.96 -0.62 -6.26
N VAL A 200 1.26 0.31 -6.90
CA VAL A 200 0.64 1.47 -6.25
C VAL A 200 -0.85 1.48 -6.55
N THR A 201 -1.68 1.55 -5.51
CA THR A 201 -3.12 1.69 -5.65
C THR A 201 -3.59 3.03 -5.10
N ILE A 202 -4.30 3.79 -5.94
CA ILE A 202 -5.03 5.01 -5.57
C ILE A 202 -6.52 4.68 -5.59
N ARG A 203 -7.12 4.55 -4.40
CA ARG A 203 -8.57 4.32 -4.27
C ARG A 203 -9.34 5.61 -4.51
N HIS A 204 -10.66 5.51 -4.69
CA HIS A 204 -11.53 6.69 -4.76
C HIS A 204 -11.29 7.70 -3.60
N GLY A 205 -11.16 7.18 -2.38
CA GLY A 205 -10.92 7.97 -1.17
C GLY A 205 -9.48 8.51 -0.99
N ASP A 206 -8.60 8.23 -1.94
CA ASP A 206 -7.18 8.61 -1.87
C ASP A 206 -6.83 9.82 -2.74
N TRP A 207 -7.72 10.21 -3.67
CA TRP A 207 -7.56 11.39 -4.52
C TRP A 207 -7.61 12.70 -3.73
N TRP A 208 -6.99 13.74 -4.28
CA TRP A 208 -7.03 15.08 -3.70
C TRP A 208 -8.48 15.59 -3.55
N ASN A 209 -8.87 15.95 -2.32
CA ASN A 209 -10.17 16.57 -2.02
C ASN A 209 -11.40 15.80 -2.56
N TRP A 210 -11.29 14.47 -2.65
CA TRP A 210 -12.33 13.59 -3.20
C TRP A 210 -13.69 13.76 -2.51
N GLU A 211 -13.72 14.11 -1.22
CA GLU A 211 -14.96 14.31 -0.47
C GLU A 211 -15.81 15.45 -1.04
N SER A 212 -15.15 16.43 -1.66
CA SER A 212 -15.76 17.64 -2.19
C SER A 212 -15.98 17.61 -3.71
N ASN A 213 -15.85 16.43 -4.33
CA ASN A 213 -16.00 16.26 -5.78
C ASN A 213 -15.08 17.22 -6.58
N GLN A 214 -13.82 17.34 -6.14
CA GLN A 214 -12.84 18.08 -6.92
C GLN A 214 -12.38 17.24 -8.12
N PRO A 215 -11.98 17.88 -9.24
CA PRO A 215 -11.46 17.18 -10.40
C PRO A 215 -10.27 16.28 -10.05
N LEU A 216 -10.18 15.13 -10.72
CA LEU A 216 -9.06 14.21 -10.55
C LEU A 216 -7.79 14.84 -11.13
N VAL A 217 -6.75 14.94 -10.31
CA VAL A 217 -5.44 15.49 -10.70
C VAL A 217 -4.35 14.62 -10.11
N MET A 218 -3.36 14.29 -10.93
CA MET A 218 -2.14 13.62 -10.51
C MET A 218 -0.92 14.27 -11.15
N LYS A 219 0.04 14.68 -10.31
CA LYS A 219 1.36 15.09 -10.79
C LYS A 219 2.19 13.86 -11.15
N ASN A 220 3.16 14.00 -12.04
CA ASN A 220 4.06 12.91 -12.45
C ASN A 220 5.50 13.06 -11.92
N ASN A 221 5.85 14.17 -11.26
CA ASN A 221 7.21 14.46 -10.80
C ASN A 221 7.76 13.42 -9.81
N TRP A 222 6.90 12.77 -9.02
CA TRP A 222 7.31 11.70 -8.10
C TRP A 222 7.88 10.47 -8.84
N THR A 223 7.43 10.19 -10.07
CA THR A 223 7.89 9.02 -10.87
C THR A 223 9.39 9.06 -11.14
N GLY A 224 9.99 10.25 -11.22
CA GLY A 224 11.43 10.42 -11.42
C GLY A 224 12.28 9.83 -10.28
N ASN A 225 11.70 9.58 -9.11
CA ASN A 225 12.38 8.95 -7.98
C ASN A 225 12.47 7.42 -8.10
N LEU A 226 11.67 6.80 -8.98
CA LEU A 226 11.76 5.36 -9.25
C LEU A 226 13.15 4.97 -9.79
N LYS A 227 13.87 5.92 -10.40
CA LYS A 227 15.27 5.71 -10.83
C LYS A 227 16.19 5.30 -9.69
N ALA A 228 15.86 5.70 -8.46
CA ALA A 228 16.64 5.38 -7.28
C ALA A 228 16.46 3.92 -6.86
N ILE A 229 15.39 3.22 -7.29
CA ILE A 229 15.12 1.81 -6.99
C ILE A 229 15.83 0.93 -8.04
N THR A 230 17.04 0.46 -7.73
CA THR A 230 17.96 -0.17 -8.71
C THR A 230 17.47 -1.49 -9.29
N ASN A 231 16.73 -2.28 -8.51
CA ASN A 231 16.30 -3.63 -8.90
C ASN A 231 14.91 -3.65 -9.54
N LEU A 232 14.28 -2.48 -9.72
CA LEU A 232 12.90 -2.39 -10.21
C LEU A 232 12.79 -2.91 -11.65
N GLU A 233 11.96 -3.93 -11.84
CA GLU A 233 11.68 -4.60 -13.11
C GLU A 233 10.27 -4.30 -13.61
N SER A 234 9.31 -4.17 -12.69
CA SER A 234 7.93 -3.81 -13.01
C SER A 234 7.37 -2.76 -12.05
N PHE A 235 6.52 -1.90 -12.61
CA PHE A 235 5.74 -0.93 -11.87
C PHE A 235 4.28 -1.07 -12.30
N GLU A 236 3.39 -1.36 -11.37
CA GLU A 236 1.95 -1.44 -11.60
C GLU A 236 1.25 -0.29 -10.87
N MET A 237 0.30 0.34 -11.54
CA MET A 237 -0.55 1.36 -10.93
C MET A 237 -2.02 1.02 -11.15
N GLU A 238 -2.76 0.91 -10.06
CA GLU A 238 -4.21 0.70 -10.03
C GLU A 238 -4.89 1.99 -9.57
N LEU A 239 -5.75 2.54 -10.42
CA LEU A 239 -6.44 3.80 -10.16
C LEU A 239 -7.93 3.57 -10.12
N GLU A 240 -8.60 4.09 -9.10
CA GLU A 240 -10.02 3.87 -8.87
C GLU A 240 -10.75 5.18 -8.58
N THR A 241 -11.95 5.35 -9.14
CA THR A 241 -12.84 6.48 -8.87
C THR A 241 -14.31 6.07 -9.00
N LEU A 242 -15.24 7.00 -8.82
CA LEU A 242 -16.66 6.78 -9.07
C LEU A 242 -16.98 6.81 -10.56
N GLU A 243 -17.98 6.04 -11.00
CA GLU A 243 -18.41 5.97 -12.41
C GLU A 243 -18.63 7.35 -13.06
N ARG A 244 -19.17 8.31 -12.30
CA ARG A 244 -19.41 9.68 -12.76
C ARG A 244 -18.13 10.42 -13.20
N ASP A 245 -16.98 10.05 -12.65
CA ASP A 245 -15.66 10.68 -12.87
C ASP A 245 -14.81 9.85 -13.85
N LYS A 246 -15.38 8.82 -14.48
CA LYS A 246 -14.70 7.88 -15.39
C LYS A 246 -13.93 8.58 -16.51
N SER A 247 -14.53 9.58 -17.15
CA SER A 247 -13.89 10.29 -18.26
C SER A 247 -12.63 11.05 -17.83
N GLN A 248 -12.61 11.60 -16.61
CA GLN A 248 -11.43 12.23 -16.03
C GLN A 248 -10.32 11.19 -15.78
N LEU A 249 -10.69 10.03 -15.24
CA LEU A 249 -9.76 8.94 -15.01
C LEU A 249 -9.19 8.40 -16.33
N GLU A 250 -10.01 8.21 -17.36
CA GLU A 250 -9.57 7.80 -18.70
C GLU A 250 -8.58 8.79 -19.32
N ALA A 251 -8.77 10.10 -19.11
CA ALA A 251 -7.82 11.12 -19.57
C ALA A 251 -6.45 10.99 -18.86
N ILE A 252 -6.45 10.74 -17.55
CA ILE A 252 -5.22 10.50 -16.77
C ILE A 252 -4.53 9.22 -17.24
N VAL A 253 -5.28 8.13 -17.40
CA VAL A 253 -4.77 6.82 -17.89
C VAL A 253 -4.17 6.96 -19.29
N LYS A 254 -4.78 7.75 -20.17
CA LYS A 254 -4.25 8.04 -21.51
C LYS A 254 -2.92 8.78 -21.44
N LEU A 255 -2.80 9.78 -20.56
CA LEU A 255 -1.54 10.49 -20.34
C LEU A 255 -0.46 9.55 -19.78
N MET A 256 -0.81 8.68 -18.82
CA MET A 256 0.12 7.74 -18.20
C MET A 256 0.72 6.72 -19.16
N GLN A 257 -0.03 6.26 -20.17
CA GLN A 257 0.50 5.35 -21.19
C GLN A 257 1.66 5.96 -22.01
N SER A 258 1.75 7.29 -22.07
CA SER A 258 2.87 7.99 -22.71
C SER A 258 4.13 8.06 -21.84
N TRP A 259 4.02 7.73 -20.54
CA TRP A 259 5.16 7.83 -19.63
C TRP A 259 6.28 6.88 -20.04
N ARG A 260 7.51 7.42 -19.96
CA ARG A 260 8.76 6.70 -20.14
C ARG A 260 9.62 7.02 -18.92
N ILE A 261 9.65 6.12 -17.95
CA ILE A 261 10.30 6.38 -16.66
C ILE A 261 11.70 5.78 -16.72
N LYS A 262 12.71 6.64 -16.71
CA LYS A 262 14.13 6.23 -16.73
C LYS A 262 14.53 5.62 -15.39
N LEU A 263 15.19 4.48 -15.42
CA LEU A 263 15.78 3.82 -14.26
C LEU A 263 17.27 4.15 -14.13
N GLY A 264 17.82 4.03 -12.92
CA GLY A 264 19.24 4.33 -12.66
C GLY A 264 20.22 3.40 -13.38
N ASN A 265 19.76 2.23 -13.83
CA ASN A 265 20.55 1.26 -14.58
C ASN A 265 20.44 1.40 -16.11
N GLY A 266 19.95 2.54 -16.61
CA GLY A 266 19.82 2.82 -18.04
C GLY A 266 18.61 2.18 -18.72
N ARG A 267 17.84 1.32 -18.02
CA ARG A 267 16.57 0.79 -18.52
C ARG A 267 15.46 1.85 -18.45
N VAL A 268 14.39 1.62 -19.20
CA VAL A 268 13.19 2.46 -19.17
C VAL A 268 11.97 1.61 -18.90
N LEU A 269 11.15 2.02 -17.93
CA LEU A 269 9.82 1.49 -17.70
C LEU A 269 8.85 2.05 -18.74
N THR A 270 8.17 1.15 -19.46
CA THR A 270 7.23 1.47 -20.53
C THR A 270 6.01 0.54 -20.48
N THR A 271 4.84 1.06 -20.87
CA THR A 271 3.60 0.28 -21.04
C THR A 271 3.51 -0.41 -22.41
N GLU A 272 4.53 -0.28 -23.25
CA GLU A 272 4.52 -0.83 -24.61
C GLU A 272 4.32 -2.35 -24.62
N GLY A 273 3.29 -2.80 -25.35
CA GLY A 273 2.88 -4.21 -25.40
C GLY A 273 2.05 -4.66 -24.20
N LYS A 274 1.72 -3.77 -23.26
CA LYS A 274 0.85 -4.04 -22.12
C LYS A 274 -0.53 -3.44 -22.36
N LYS A 275 -1.57 -4.20 -22.02
CA LYS A 275 -2.96 -3.73 -22.09
C LYS A 275 -3.32 -3.05 -20.77
N VAL A 276 -4.06 -1.95 -20.86
CA VAL A 276 -4.73 -1.38 -19.69
C VAL A 276 -5.90 -2.30 -19.31
N VAL A 277 -6.00 -2.67 -18.04
CA VAL A 277 -7.05 -3.57 -17.54
C VAL A 277 -8.12 -2.73 -16.84
N PRO A 278 -9.34 -2.62 -17.40
CA PRO A 278 -10.43 -1.93 -16.72
C PRO A 278 -11.04 -2.80 -15.62
N SER A 279 -11.58 -2.16 -14.58
CA SER A 279 -12.36 -2.80 -13.53
C SER A 279 -13.60 -1.99 -13.22
N ARG A 280 -14.65 -2.67 -12.76
CA ARG A 280 -15.91 -2.04 -12.33
C ARG A 280 -16.55 -2.88 -11.25
N TYR A 281 -16.96 -2.26 -10.15
CA TYR A 281 -17.64 -2.98 -9.07
C TYR A 281 -18.60 -2.06 -8.30
N SER A 282 -19.58 -2.66 -7.63
CA SER A 282 -20.44 -1.95 -6.69
C SER A 282 -19.71 -1.79 -5.36
N GLY A 283 -19.51 -0.56 -4.92
CA GLY A 283 -18.87 -0.23 -3.66
C GLY A 283 -19.83 0.38 -2.65
N PRO A 284 -19.30 0.79 -1.49
CA PRO A 284 -20.13 1.33 -0.42
C PRO A 284 -20.64 2.73 -0.76
N THR A 285 -21.85 3.03 -0.29
CA THR A 285 -22.46 4.37 -0.27
C THR A 285 -22.17 5.13 1.02
N ASN A 286 -21.53 4.48 1.99
CA ASN A 286 -21.17 5.02 3.29
C ASN A 286 -19.76 4.57 3.67
N TYR A 287 -18.96 5.51 4.16
CA TYR A 287 -17.72 5.23 4.87
C TYR A 287 -17.86 5.55 6.36
N GLU A 288 -16.88 5.19 7.18
CA GLU A 288 -16.87 5.59 8.60
C GLU A 288 -17.01 7.12 8.73
N GLY A 289 -18.14 7.58 9.27
CA GLY A 289 -18.43 9.01 9.46
C GLY A 289 -18.79 9.79 8.18
N LEU A 290 -18.95 9.12 7.04
CA LEU A 290 -19.20 9.75 5.74
C LEU A 290 -20.34 9.04 5.01
N ARG A 291 -21.22 9.81 4.38
CA ARG A 291 -22.29 9.29 3.51
C ARG A 291 -22.28 9.97 2.16
N TYR A 292 -22.58 9.23 1.10
CA TYR A 292 -22.73 9.82 -0.23
C TYR A 292 -24.10 10.50 -0.37
N ASP A 293 -24.10 11.77 -0.77
CA ASP A 293 -25.32 12.50 -1.13
C ASP A 293 -25.47 12.47 -2.65
N VAL A 294 -26.43 11.67 -3.13
CA VAL A 294 -26.70 11.49 -4.56
C VAL A 294 -27.12 12.80 -5.23
N GLN A 295 -27.90 13.64 -4.55
CA GLN A 295 -28.40 14.90 -5.12
C GLN A 295 -27.28 15.93 -5.26
N LYS A 296 -26.39 16.01 -4.27
CA LYS A 296 -25.26 16.94 -4.28
C LYS A 296 -24.02 16.39 -4.98
N SER A 297 -24.05 15.11 -5.37
CA SER A 297 -22.92 14.41 -5.98
C SER A 297 -21.63 14.62 -5.17
N ARG A 298 -21.68 14.39 -3.85
CA ARG A 298 -20.53 14.57 -2.95
C ARG A 298 -20.69 13.77 -1.68
N TRP A 299 -19.58 13.63 -0.96
CA TRP A 299 -19.59 13.03 0.37
C TRP A 299 -19.88 14.08 1.43
N LEU A 300 -20.71 13.70 2.40
CA LEU A 300 -21.07 14.53 3.54
C LEU A 300 -20.61 13.85 4.82
N TRP A 301 -20.01 14.64 5.71
CA TRP A 301 -19.74 14.22 7.06
C TRP A 301 -21.06 13.97 7.80
N ASP A 302 -21.23 12.75 8.30
CA ASP A 302 -22.37 12.39 9.12
C ASP A 302 -22.03 12.65 10.60
N SER A 303 -22.19 13.91 11.01
CA SER A 303 -21.98 14.35 12.40
C SER A 303 -23.02 13.79 13.37
N ARG A 304 -24.10 13.14 12.89
CA ARG A 304 -25.23 12.68 13.72
C ARG A 304 -25.00 11.32 14.36
N ARG A 305 -23.95 10.57 13.97
CA ARG A 305 -23.62 9.27 14.60
C ARG A 305 -23.19 9.33 16.08
N ARG A 306 -23.01 10.53 16.68
CA ARG A 306 -22.81 10.66 18.15
C ARG A 306 -24.11 10.82 18.95
N ARG A 307 -25.24 11.13 18.32
CA ARG A 307 -26.54 11.31 19.00
C ARG A 307 -27.68 11.04 18.02
N GLN A 308 -28.26 9.84 18.10
CA GLN A 308 -29.67 9.47 17.84
C GLN A 308 -29.83 8.16 17.07
N ASP A 309 -30.44 7.21 17.77
CA ASP A 309 -31.78 6.68 17.48
C ASP A 309 -31.99 5.97 16.12
N THR A 310 -32.20 4.67 16.24
CA THR A 310 -32.39 3.62 15.23
C THR A 310 -33.74 3.68 14.50
N THR A 311 -34.35 4.85 14.31
CA THR A 311 -35.76 4.94 13.90
C THR A 311 -35.97 5.78 12.63
N ALA A 312 -35.36 5.37 11.52
CA ALA A 312 -35.93 5.58 10.18
C ALA A 312 -35.25 4.67 9.14
N PRO A 313 -35.97 3.73 8.49
CA PRO A 313 -35.44 3.01 7.35
C PRO A 313 -35.36 3.99 6.17
N THR A 314 -34.17 4.53 5.94
CA THR A 314 -33.89 5.21 4.68
C THR A 314 -33.86 4.12 3.61
N ALA A 315 -34.65 4.27 2.54
CA ALA A 315 -34.61 3.35 1.40
C ALA A 315 -33.15 3.07 1.00
N PRO A 316 -32.80 1.82 0.64
CA PRO A 316 -31.42 1.48 0.31
C PRO A 316 -30.95 2.41 -0.80
N ALA A 317 -29.91 3.19 -0.51
CA ALA A 317 -29.30 4.06 -1.51
C ALA A 317 -28.88 3.19 -2.71
N PRO A 318 -29.11 3.65 -3.96
CA PRO A 318 -28.72 2.90 -5.13
C PRO A 318 -27.22 2.56 -5.07
N PRO A 319 -26.80 1.41 -5.64
CA PRO A 319 -25.41 1.00 -5.60
C PRO A 319 -24.52 2.05 -6.25
N LEU A 320 -23.45 2.42 -5.56
CA LEU A 320 -22.46 3.35 -6.07
C LEU A 320 -21.39 2.55 -6.81
N TYR A 321 -21.27 2.78 -8.11
CA TYR A 321 -20.31 2.06 -8.94
C TYR A 321 -18.94 2.76 -8.92
N TYR A 322 -17.92 1.95 -8.66
CA TYR A 322 -16.53 2.31 -8.74
C TYR A 322 -15.97 1.74 -10.03
N VAL A 323 -15.18 2.54 -10.73
CA VAL A 323 -14.46 2.16 -11.94
C VAL A 323 -12.97 2.30 -11.69
N GLY A 324 -12.17 1.42 -12.29
CA GLY A 324 -10.74 1.52 -12.19
C GLY A 324 -10.02 1.07 -13.45
N TYR A 325 -8.74 1.43 -13.51
CA TYR A 325 -7.83 1.02 -14.58
C TYR A 325 -6.49 0.64 -13.95
N THR A 326 -5.98 -0.53 -14.36
CA THR A 326 -4.65 -1.00 -13.99
C THR A 326 -3.71 -0.86 -15.19
N LEU A 327 -2.58 -0.19 -14.97
CA LEU A 327 -1.49 -0.04 -15.93
C LEU A 327 -0.25 -0.75 -15.41
N LEU A 328 0.46 -1.44 -16.31
CA LEU A 328 1.72 -2.11 -16.03
C LEU A 328 2.82 -1.54 -16.91
N TRP A 329 3.89 -1.05 -16.27
CA TRP A 329 5.14 -0.74 -16.93
C TRP A 329 6.15 -1.84 -16.64
N THR A 330 6.89 -2.25 -17.67
CA THR A 330 7.99 -3.22 -17.54
C THR A 330 9.28 -2.60 -18.02
N ALA A 331 10.39 -2.91 -17.35
CA ALA A 331 11.70 -2.38 -17.67
C ALA A 331 12.21 -2.99 -18.97
N LYS A 332 12.62 -2.15 -19.93
CA LYS A 332 13.27 -2.55 -21.17
C LYS A 332 14.63 -1.88 -21.29
N HIS A 333 15.56 -2.54 -21.96
CA HIS A 333 16.79 -1.88 -22.41
C HIS A 333 16.45 -0.89 -23.51
N VAL A 334 17.05 0.30 -23.46
CA VAL A 334 17.01 1.24 -24.56
C VAL A 334 18.08 0.78 -25.55
N PRO A 335 17.76 0.46 -26.82
CA PRO A 335 18.77 0.23 -27.83
C PRO A 335 19.66 1.48 -27.93
N PHE A 336 20.98 1.31 -27.99
CA PHE A 336 21.87 2.42 -28.31
C PHE A 336 21.47 2.93 -29.71
N GLU A 337 20.97 4.16 -29.80
CA GLU A 337 20.88 4.87 -31.07
C GLU A 337 22.33 5.22 -31.46
N HIS A 338 22.81 4.59 -32.54
CA HIS A 338 24.12 4.83 -33.14
C HIS A 338 24.17 6.13 -33.93
#